data_AF-A0A919RAS3-F1
#
_entry.id   AF-A0A919RAS3-F1
#
_cell.length_a   1.000
_cell.length_b   1.000
_cell.length_c   1.000
_cell.angle_alpha   90.00
_cell.angle_beta   90.00
_cell.angle_gamma   90.00
#
_symmetry.space_group_name_H-M   'P 1'
#
loop_
_entity.id
_entity.type
_entity.pdbx_description
1 polymer ?
#
loop_
_entity_poly.entity_id
_entity_poly.type
_entity_poly.pdbx_seq_one_letter_code
_entity_poly.pdbx_strand_id
1 'polypeptide(L)'
;MRRDGAEVAATQYMANQRIADRTGAQGDDATGCPAGTVHRIYRVTGDFGKSEKYTVAELADLAGPPLRTAFRGLGYESDKKASSGDAAARSFAVLRKENLGITFTVTVRLRSPNIEIAGRTDCLSPG
;
A
#
# COMPACT_ATOMS: atom_id res chain seq x y z
N MET A 1 -16.92 14.28 26.81
CA MET A 1 -16.02 13.51 25.92
C MET A 1 -16.07 14.15 24.54
N ARG A 2 -14.98 14.78 24.07
CA ARG A 2 -14.87 15.37 22.73
C ARG A 2 -13.73 14.67 22.00
N ARG A 3 -14.04 13.56 21.34
CA ARG A 3 -13.17 12.86 20.39
C ARG A 3 -14.05 12.49 19.21
N ASP A 4 -14.24 13.40 18.26
CA ASP A 4 -15.00 13.09 17.02
C ASP A 4 -14.68 14.08 15.88
N GLY A 5 -14.34 15.34 16.18
CA GLY A 5 -14.10 16.34 15.12
C GLY A 5 -12.75 16.21 14.39
N ALA A 6 -11.67 15.96 15.12
CA ALA A 6 -10.31 15.95 14.56
C ALA A 6 -9.98 14.67 13.79
N GLU A 7 -10.56 13.54 14.22
CA GLU A 7 -10.36 12.24 13.57
C GLU A 7 -11.17 12.15 12.27
N VAL A 8 -12.39 12.70 12.24
CA VAL A 8 -13.19 12.82 11.02
C VAL A 8 -12.58 13.85 10.07
N ALA A 9 -12.05 14.96 10.58
CA ALA A 9 -11.33 15.94 9.77
C ALA A 9 -10.04 15.37 9.17
N ALA A 10 -9.26 14.58 9.92
CA ALA A 10 -8.08 13.90 9.38
C ALA A 10 -8.45 12.86 8.32
N THR A 11 -9.54 12.11 8.54
CA THR A 11 -10.03 11.10 7.59
C THR A 11 -10.57 11.75 6.29
N GLN A 12 -11.32 12.85 6.39
CA GLN A 12 -11.76 13.63 5.24
C GLN A 12 -10.62 14.43 4.59
N TYR A 13 -9.64 14.89 5.35
CA TYR A 13 -8.44 15.55 4.83
C TYR A 13 -7.54 14.57 4.06
N MET A 14 -7.45 13.32 4.48
CA MET A 14 -6.79 12.24 3.73
C MET A 14 -7.63 11.78 2.51
N ALA A 15 -8.96 11.87 2.57
CA ALA A 15 -9.82 11.63 1.41
C ALA A 15 -9.79 12.77 0.38
N ASN A 16 -9.58 14.02 0.83
CA ASN A 16 -9.57 15.23 0.02
C ASN A 16 -8.17 15.69 -0.42
N GLN A 17 -7.09 15.26 0.24
CA GLN A 17 -5.76 15.26 -0.36
C GLN A 17 -5.74 14.18 -1.44
N ARG A 18 -6.27 14.57 -2.60
CA ARG A 18 -6.13 13.85 -3.87
C ARG A 18 -4.71 13.30 -3.95
N ILE A 19 -4.60 11.97 -3.98
CA ILE A 19 -3.46 11.34 -4.65
C ILE A 19 -3.53 11.91 -6.06
N ALA A 20 -2.65 12.86 -6.35
CA ALA A 20 -2.86 13.83 -7.44
C ALA A 20 -2.87 13.15 -8.81
N ASP A 21 -2.19 12.00 -8.92
CA ASP A 21 -2.16 11.16 -10.10
C ASP A 21 -2.18 9.69 -9.67
N ARG A 22 -3.26 8.96 -9.96
CA ARG A 22 -3.38 7.52 -9.68
C ARG A 22 -3.25 6.74 -10.97
N THR A 23 -2.25 5.86 -11.03
CA THR A 23 -2.12 4.89 -12.13
C THR A 23 -2.32 3.49 -11.58
N GLY A 24 -3.34 2.79 -12.08
CA GLY A 24 -3.59 1.38 -11.80
C GLY A 24 -3.07 0.51 -12.94
N ALA A 25 -2.36 -0.56 -12.61
CA ALA A 25 -1.98 -1.61 -13.55
C ALA A 25 -2.34 -2.98 -12.97
N GLN A 26 -2.71 -3.91 -13.85
CA GLN A 26 -3.02 -5.30 -13.52
C GLN A 26 -2.35 -6.22 -14.53
N GLY A 27 -1.98 -7.42 -14.09
CA GLY A 27 -1.42 -8.45 -14.96
C GLY A 27 -1.35 -9.80 -14.26
N ASP A 28 -1.03 -10.82 -15.04
CA ASP A 28 -0.89 -12.19 -14.56
C ASP A 28 0.58 -12.63 -14.70
N ASP A 29 1.07 -13.37 -13.70
CA ASP A 29 2.42 -13.92 -13.66
C ASP A 29 2.37 -15.40 -13.26
N ALA A 30 2.84 -16.28 -14.14
CA ALA A 30 2.91 -17.72 -13.88
C ALA A 30 4.17 -18.14 -13.10
N THR A 31 5.10 -17.20 -12.85
CA THR A 31 6.38 -17.50 -12.21
C THR A 31 6.18 -18.06 -10.80
N GLY A 32 6.70 -19.28 -10.56
CA GLY A 32 6.59 -19.95 -9.27
C GLY A 32 5.21 -20.57 -8.98
N CYS A 33 4.29 -20.57 -9.96
CA CYS A 33 3.00 -21.23 -9.85
C CYS A 33 2.97 -22.61 -10.51
N PRO A 34 2.16 -23.56 -9.99
CA PRO A 34 1.84 -24.80 -10.69
C PRO A 34 1.29 -24.56 -12.09
N ALA A 35 1.49 -25.53 -12.99
CA ALA A 35 0.96 -25.46 -14.35
C ALA A 35 -0.56 -25.21 -14.36
N GLY A 36 -1.01 -24.26 -15.18
CA GLY A 36 -2.41 -23.87 -15.25
C GLY A 36 -2.87 -22.95 -14.10
N THR A 37 -1.95 -22.34 -13.36
CA THR A 37 -2.26 -21.30 -12.35
C THR A 37 -1.35 -20.08 -12.50
N VAL A 38 -1.82 -18.92 -12.05
CA VAL A 38 -1.10 -17.63 -12.13
C VAL A 38 -1.29 -16.83 -10.85
N HIS A 39 -0.31 -16.00 -10.54
CA HIS A 39 -0.47 -14.87 -9.64
C HIS A 39 -1.12 -13.71 -10.38
N ARG A 40 -2.24 -13.20 -9.86
CA ARG A 40 -2.72 -11.86 -10.23
C ARG A 40 -1.91 -10.80 -9.50
N ILE A 41 -1.35 -9.88 -10.26
CA ILE A 41 -0.56 -8.74 -9.80
C ILE A 41 -1.39 -7.48 -9.95
N TYR A 42 -1.37 -6.65 -8.90
CA TYR A 42 -2.01 -5.35 -8.86
C TYR A 42 -0.97 -4.30 -8.52
N ARG A 43 -1.01 -3.15 -9.17
CA ARG A 43 -0.15 -2.02 -8.80
C ARG A 43 -0.95 -0.74 -8.86
N VAL A 44 -0.88 0.04 -7.79
CA VAL A 44 -1.41 1.40 -7.72
C VAL A 44 -0.28 2.32 -7.29
N THR A 45 -0.01 3.35 -8.09
CA THR A 45 0.98 4.37 -7.76
C THR A 45 0.33 5.74 -7.68
N GLY A 46 0.92 6.63 -6.89
CA GLY A 46 0.62 8.05 -6.95
C GLY A 46 1.51 8.89 -6.05
N ASP A 47 1.06 10.12 -5.76
CA ASP A 47 1.78 11.06 -4.90
C ASP A 47 1.00 11.44 -3.64
N PHE A 48 1.66 11.26 -2.51
CA PHE A 48 1.32 11.76 -1.19
C PHE A 48 2.01 13.11 -0.99
N GLY A 49 1.43 14.19 -1.54
CA GLY A 49 1.97 15.55 -1.42
C GLY A 49 3.31 15.79 -2.14
N LYS A 50 3.94 16.95 -1.89
CA LYS A 50 5.24 17.32 -2.47
C LYS A 50 6.37 16.63 -1.69
N SER A 51 7.07 15.68 -2.30
CA SER A 51 8.11 14.85 -1.66
C SER A 51 9.41 15.59 -1.35
N GLU A 52 9.65 16.76 -1.95
CA GLU A 52 10.90 17.53 -1.85
C GLU A 52 11.24 18.02 -0.43
N LYS A 53 10.27 17.97 0.50
CA LYS A 53 10.42 18.47 1.87
C LYS A 53 10.55 17.37 2.93
N TYR A 54 10.48 16.11 2.53
CA TYR A 54 10.41 14.99 3.45
C TYR A 54 11.51 13.97 3.18
N THR A 55 11.98 13.32 4.23
CA THR A 55 12.74 12.08 4.15
C THR A 55 11.81 10.89 3.91
N VAL A 56 12.37 9.76 3.49
CA VAL A 56 11.60 8.51 3.31
C VAL A 56 10.97 8.05 4.63
N ALA A 57 11.66 8.26 5.75
CA ALA A 57 11.13 7.93 7.08
C ALA A 57 9.92 8.79 7.43
N GLU A 58 10.01 10.11 7.22
CA GLU A 58 8.88 11.03 7.46
C GLU A 58 7.69 10.72 6.56
N LEU A 59 7.91 10.41 5.27
CA LEU A 59 6.82 9.96 4.39
C LEU A 59 6.19 8.65 4.88
N ALA A 60 6.99 7.70 5.37
CA ALA A 60 6.48 6.45 5.92
C ALA A 60 5.70 6.67 7.22
N ASP A 61 6.09 7.61 8.06
CA ASP A 61 5.38 7.95 9.30
C ASP A 61 4.09 8.73 9.03
N LEU A 62 4.06 9.54 7.97
CA LEU A 62 2.86 10.24 7.52
C LEU A 62 1.85 9.30 6.84
N ALA A 63 2.30 8.47 5.90
CA ALA A 63 1.45 7.56 5.13
C ALA A 63 1.10 6.27 5.89
N GLY A 64 1.97 5.83 6.82
CA GLY A 64 1.90 4.53 7.48
C GLY A 64 0.66 4.31 8.34
N PRO A 65 0.40 5.14 9.36
CA PRO A 65 -0.78 5.00 10.22
C PRO A 65 -2.12 4.99 9.47
N PRO A 66 -2.43 5.94 8.56
CA PRO A 66 -3.73 5.95 7.88
C PRO A 66 -3.89 4.73 6.97
N LEU A 67 -2.85 4.32 6.24
CA LEU A 67 -2.92 3.14 5.37
C LEU A 67 -3.07 1.85 6.17
N ARG A 68 -2.29 1.66 7.25
CA ARG A 68 -2.46 0.50 8.14
C ARG A 68 -3.87 0.42 8.73
N THR A 69 -4.46 1.56 9.06
CA THR A 69 -5.84 1.63 9.57
C THR A 69 -6.85 1.22 8.50
N ALA A 70 -6.73 1.77 7.29
CA ALA A 70 -7.60 1.41 6.16
C ALA A 70 -7.52 -0.08 5.82
N PHE A 71 -6.31 -0.63 5.70
CA PHE A 71 -6.12 -2.06 5.42
C PHE A 71 -6.63 -2.97 6.53
N ARG A 72 -6.45 -2.59 7.80
CA ARG A 72 -7.04 -3.33 8.93
C ARG A 72 -8.56 -3.35 8.87
N GLY A 73 -9.19 -2.23 8.50
CA GLY A 73 -10.64 -2.16 8.29
C GLY A 73 -11.14 -3.10 7.18
N LEU A 74 -10.27 -3.46 6.22
CA LEU A 74 -10.56 -4.42 5.15
C LEU A 74 -10.20 -5.88 5.53
N GLY A 75 -9.72 -6.10 6.75
CA GLY A 75 -9.33 -7.43 7.26
C GLY A 75 -7.92 -7.87 6.86
N TYR A 76 -7.02 -6.94 6.54
CA TYR A 76 -5.61 -7.25 6.33
C TYR A 76 -4.80 -7.08 7.62
N GLU A 77 -3.88 -8.00 7.86
CA GLU A 77 -2.98 -7.95 9.02
C GLU A 77 -1.56 -7.55 8.60
N SER A 78 -0.90 -6.72 9.41
CA SER A 78 0.47 -6.28 9.14
C SER A 78 1.47 -7.38 9.47
N ASP A 79 2.26 -7.79 8.48
CA ASP A 79 3.44 -8.60 8.72
C ASP A 79 4.51 -7.74 9.41
N LYS A 80 4.74 -8.03 10.68
CA LYS A 80 5.69 -7.32 11.54
C LYS A 80 7.14 -7.46 11.06
N LYS A 81 7.43 -8.39 10.14
CA LYS A 81 8.78 -8.63 9.61
C LYS A 81 9.11 -7.87 8.34
N ALA A 82 8.13 -7.20 7.73
CA ALA A 82 8.28 -6.70 6.36
C ALA A 82 8.62 -5.21 6.23
N SER A 83 8.99 -4.54 7.33
CA SER A 83 9.59 -3.22 7.23
C SER A 83 11.03 -3.36 6.72
N SER A 84 11.21 -3.28 5.40
CA SER A 84 12.51 -3.28 4.74
C SER A 84 12.60 -2.11 3.77
N GLY A 85 13.80 -1.54 3.64
CA GLY A 85 14.00 -0.37 2.80
C GLY A 85 15.40 0.22 2.94
N ASP A 86 15.77 1.05 1.99
CA ASP A 86 17.00 1.83 1.98
C ASP A 86 16.67 3.34 2.14
N ALA A 87 17.69 4.19 1.97
CA ALA A 87 17.53 5.63 2.07
C ALA A 87 16.64 6.23 0.95
N ALA A 88 16.41 5.51 -0.15
CA ALA A 88 15.67 5.96 -1.32
C ALA A 88 14.22 5.44 -1.36
N ALA A 89 13.94 4.30 -0.74
CA ALA A 89 12.61 3.72 -0.65
C ALA A 89 12.43 2.86 0.61
N ARG A 90 11.24 2.94 1.21
CA ARG A 90 10.87 2.13 2.39
C ARG A 90 9.54 1.44 2.19
N SER A 91 9.56 0.11 2.34
CA SER A 91 8.37 -0.69 2.55
C SER A 91 8.04 -0.67 4.03
N PHE A 92 6.79 -0.35 4.39
CA PHE A 92 6.39 -0.25 5.81
C PHE A 92 5.16 -1.10 6.16
N ALA A 93 4.59 -1.78 5.17
CA ALA A 93 3.49 -2.70 5.38
C ALA A 93 3.52 -3.78 4.30
N VAL A 94 3.69 -5.04 4.75
CA VAL A 94 3.18 -6.19 4.00
C VAL A 94 1.92 -6.63 4.69
N LEU A 95 0.84 -6.75 3.93
CA LEU A 95 -0.50 -6.89 4.43
C LEU A 95 -1.10 -8.11 3.77
N ARG A 96 -1.29 -9.17 4.55
CA ARG A 96 -1.86 -10.42 4.05
C ARG A 96 -3.29 -10.57 4.51
N LYS A 97 -4.13 -11.04 3.60
CA LYS A 97 -5.48 -11.49 3.87
C LYS A 97 -5.54 -12.97 3.52
N GLU A 98 -5.26 -13.80 4.52
CA GLU A 98 -5.05 -15.26 4.39
C GLU A 98 -6.22 -15.94 3.67
N ASN A 99 -7.46 -15.59 3.99
CA ASN A 99 -8.65 -16.19 3.38
C ASN A 99 -8.84 -15.86 1.90
N LEU A 100 -8.14 -14.85 1.36
CA LEU A 100 -8.14 -14.50 -0.06
C LEU A 100 -6.80 -14.79 -0.74
N GLY A 101 -5.78 -15.21 0.01
CA GLY A 101 -4.42 -15.36 -0.50
C GLY A 101 -3.83 -14.06 -1.08
N ILE A 102 -4.28 -12.88 -0.65
CA ILE A 102 -3.79 -11.60 -1.20
C ILE A 102 -2.78 -10.99 -0.25
N THR A 103 -1.63 -10.61 -0.80
CA THR A 103 -0.58 -9.87 -0.12
C THR A 103 -0.36 -8.52 -0.78
N PHE A 104 -0.44 -7.43 -0.02
CA PHE A 104 -0.07 -6.10 -0.47
C PHE A 104 1.22 -5.63 0.18
N THR A 105 2.09 -5.01 -0.59
CA THR A 105 3.26 -4.26 -0.12
C THR A 105 3.02 -2.79 -0.39
N VAL A 106 3.24 -1.96 0.63
CA VAL A 106 3.19 -0.49 0.49
C VAL A 106 4.59 0.09 0.62
N THR A 107 4.99 0.86 -0.38
CA THR A 107 6.31 1.46 -0.51
C THR A 107 6.19 2.97 -0.68
N VAL A 108 7.02 3.73 0.04
CA VAL A 108 7.21 5.17 -0.16
C VAL A 108 8.63 5.46 -0.68
N ARG A 109 8.78 6.53 -1.47
CA ARG A 109 10.05 6.98 -2.07
C ARG A 109 10.06 8.49 -2.29
N LEU A 110 11.23 9.09 -2.53
CA LEU A 110 11.35 10.56 -2.65
C LEU A 110 11.01 11.14 -4.04
N ARG A 111 10.78 10.30 -5.04
CA ARG A 111 10.44 10.71 -6.41
C ARG A 111 8.99 10.40 -6.72
N SER A 112 8.35 11.25 -7.53
CA SER A 112 7.03 10.94 -8.08
C SER A 112 7.10 9.72 -9.02
N PRO A 113 6.13 8.78 -8.96
CA PRO A 113 5.09 8.68 -7.92
C PRO A 113 5.71 8.24 -6.59
N ASN A 114 5.47 8.99 -5.51
CA ASN A 114 6.14 8.86 -4.22
C ASN A 114 5.53 7.78 -3.29
N ILE A 115 4.38 7.21 -3.67
CA ILE A 115 3.76 6.05 -3.02
C ILE A 115 3.38 4.98 -4.03
N GLU A 116 3.57 3.73 -3.65
CA GLU A 116 3.20 2.55 -4.42
C GLU A 116 2.56 1.50 -3.51
N ILE A 117 1.45 0.93 -3.98
CA ILE A 117 0.78 -0.22 -3.38
C ILE A 117 0.83 -1.32 -4.43
N ALA A 118 1.64 -2.34 -4.19
CA ALA A 118 1.75 -3.51 -5.03
C ALA A 118 1.06 -4.69 -4.36
N GLY A 119 0.20 -5.41 -5.08
CA GLY A 119 -0.53 -6.57 -4.59
C GLY A 119 -0.19 -7.81 -5.41
N ARG A 120 -0.17 -8.96 -4.75
CA ARG A 120 -0.07 -10.27 -5.39
C ARG A 120 -1.02 -11.24 -4.72
N THR A 121 -1.71 -12.05 -5.51
CA THR A 121 -2.46 -13.21 -5.02
C THR A 121 -1.55 -14.43 -4.86
N ASP A 122 -2.00 -15.45 -4.13
CA ASP A 122 -1.48 -16.81 -4.23
C ASP A 122 -1.76 -17.37 -5.64
N CYS A 123 -1.29 -18.57 -5.97
CA CYS A 123 -1.54 -19.14 -7.29
C CYS A 123 -3.03 -19.46 -7.47
N LEU A 124 -3.65 -18.82 -8.46
CA LEU A 124 -5.05 -18.98 -8.81
C LEU A 124 -5.17 -19.66 -10.19
N SER A 125 -6.16 -20.53 -10.37
CA SER A 125 -6.53 -20.94 -11.73
C SER A 125 -6.99 -19.72 -12.53
N PRO A 126 -6.58 -19.58 -13.81
CA PRO A 126 -7.13 -18.54 -14.68
C PRO A 126 -8.64 -18.82 -14.82
N GLY A 127 -9.44 -17.86 -14.35
CA GLY A 127 -10.90 -17.88 -14.50
C GLY A 127 -11.34 -17.40 -15.87
#